data_AF-A0A914NVJ7-F1
#
_entry.id   AF-A0A914NVJ7-F1
#
_cell.length_a   1.000
_cell.length_b   1.000
_cell.length_c   1.000
_cell.angle_alpha   90.00
_cell.angle_beta   90.00
_cell.angle_gamma   90.00
#
_symmetry.space_group_name_H-M   'P 1'
#
loop_
_entity.id
_entity.type
_entity.pdbx_description
1 polymer ?
#
loop_
_entity_poly.entity_id
_entity_poly.type
_entity_poly.pdbx_seq_one_letter_code
_entity_poly.pdbx_strand_id
1 'polypeptide(L)'
;MSFKKIDRDSFDTITNAVEIFQVPPTNVTISSSKTFEILPSNPLTDTPFHFKIHSSENFIDLSKCYLFTEFRIRKENANGQPVNITLDENVAPIQMIGNTFINNMRISINGREIFNSNSLYAYKTYFLMSSLTL
;
A
#
# COMPACT_ATOMS: atom_id res chain seq x y z
N MET A 1 -25.63 -3.94 6.73
CA MET A 1 -24.35 -3.99 5.98
C MET A 1 -24.40 -2.90 4.92
N SER A 2 -23.46 -1.94 4.93
CA SER A 2 -23.33 -0.95 3.85
C SER A 2 -22.44 -1.53 2.77
N PHE A 3 -22.97 -1.69 1.56
CA PHE A 3 -22.22 -2.16 0.41
C PHE A 3 -21.35 -1.02 -0.11
N LYS A 4 -20.03 -1.22 -0.15
CA LYS A 4 -19.12 -0.27 -0.80
C LYS A 4 -19.36 -0.34 -2.30
N LYS A 5 -19.90 0.74 -2.88
CA LYS A 5 -20.06 0.87 -4.32
C LYS A 5 -18.70 0.85 -5.00
N ILE A 6 -18.58 0.12 -6.11
CA ILE A 6 -17.35 0.05 -6.91
C ILE A 6 -17.12 1.39 -7.64
N ASP A 7 -18.21 2.01 -8.10
CA ASP A 7 -18.22 3.33 -8.72
C ASP A 7 -19.36 4.19 -8.14
N ARG A 8 -19.21 5.53 -8.18
CA ARG A 8 -20.23 6.46 -7.66
C ARG A 8 -21.60 6.24 -8.31
N ASP A 9 -21.60 5.91 -9.60
CA ASP A 9 -22.79 5.79 -10.43
C ASP A 9 -23.34 4.34 -10.41
N SER A 10 -22.76 3.45 -9.59
CA SER A 10 -23.27 2.10 -9.38
C SER A 10 -24.58 2.10 -8.58
N PHE A 11 -25.54 1.28 -9.00
CA PHE A 11 -26.82 1.06 -8.31
C PHE A 11 -26.91 -0.37 -7.78
N ASP A 12 -27.63 -0.57 -6.67
CA ASP A 12 -27.88 -1.89 -6.13
C ASP A 12 -28.92 -2.61 -6.99
N THR A 13 -28.55 -3.77 -7.55
CA THR A 13 -29.40 -4.55 -8.45
C THR A 13 -30.07 -5.71 -7.72
N ILE A 14 -31.34 -5.93 -8.02
CA ILE A 14 -32.11 -7.13 -7.64
C ILE A 14 -31.73 -8.28 -8.58
N THR A 15 -31.60 -9.52 -8.10
CA THR A 15 -31.29 -10.68 -8.93
C THR A 15 -32.21 -10.78 -10.16
N ASN A 16 -31.63 -11.04 -11.34
CA ASN A 16 -32.24 -11.05 -12.69
C ASN A 16 -33.51 -11.90 -12.90
N ALA A 17 -34.05 -12.53 -11.86
CA ALA A 17 -35.24 -13.37 -11.95
C ALA A 17 -36.57 -12.60 -12.00
N VAL A 18 -36.58 -11.28 -11.75
CA VAL A 18 -37.83 -10.51 -11.49
C VAL A 18 -38.13 -9.41 -12.52
N GLU A 19 -37.13 -8.86 -13.24
CA GLU A 19 -37.34 -7.82 -14.27
C GLU A 19 -36.83 -8.28 -15.64
N ILE A 20 -37.72 -8.28 -16.65
CA ILE A 20 -37.46 -8.80 -18.01
C ILE A 20 -37.53 -7.73 -19.12
N PHE A 21 -37.96 -6.50 -18.81
CA PHE A 21 -38.14 -5.43 -19.81
C PHE A 21 -37.13 -4.29 -19.71
N GLN A 22 -36.32 -4.30 -18.65
CA GLN A 22 -35.25 -3.34 -18.40
C GLN A 22 -33.93 -4.08 -18.55
N VAL A 23 -32.92 -3.42 -19.14
CA VAL A 23 -31.54 -3.91 -19.03
C VAL A 23 -31.18 -3.80 -17.56
N PRO A 24 -31.03 -4.92 -16.83
CA PRO A 24 -30.80 -4.86 -15.40
C PRO A 24 -29.44 -4.17 -15.17
N PRO A 25 -29.34 -3.27 -14.17
CA PRO A 25 -28.06 -2.69 -13.81
C PRO A 25 -27.08 -3.80 -13.43
N THR A 26 -25.79 -3.65 -13.72
CA THR A 26 -24.80 -4.69 -13.42
C THR A 26 -24.70 -4.89 -11.91
N ASN A 27 -24.88 -6.14 -11.44
CA ASN A 27 -24.68 -6.46 -10.04
C ASN A 27 -23.19 -6.29 -9.65
N VAL A 28 -22.91 -5.34 -8.76
CA VAL A 28 -21.57 -5.02 -8.23
C VAL A 28 -21.30 -5.66 -6.85
N THR A 29 -22.14 -6.62 -6.44
CA THR A 29 -21.98 -7.28 -5.13
C THR A 29 -20.69 -8.08 -5.08
N ILE A 30 -19.89 -7.84 -4.05
CA ILE A 30 -18.68 -8.61 -3.77
C ILE A 30 -19.10 -9.97 -3.17
N SER A 31 -18.96 -11.05 -3.95
CA SER A 31 -19.29 -12.41 -3.49
C SER A 31 -18.30 -12.91 -2.44
N SER A 32 -17.02 -12.61 -2.62
CA SER A 32 -15.96 -12.87 -1.65
C SER A 32 -14.78 -11.92 -1.91
N SER A 33 -14.09 -11.54 -0.84
CA SER A 33 -12.86 -10.77 -0.92
C SER A 33 -11.78 -11.51 -0.12
N LYS A 34 -10.56 -11.53 -0.65
CA LYS A 34 -9.39 -12.11 0.00
C LYS A 34 -8.24 -11.13 -0.12
N THR A 35 -7.46 -11.03 0.96
CA THR A 35 -6.20 -10.31 0.96
C THR A 35 -5.08 -11.33 0.81
N PHE A 36 -4.11 -11.04 -0.05
CA PHE A 36 -2.94 -11.88 -0.25
C PHE A 36 -1.68 -11.05 -0.10
N GLU A 37 -0.60 -11.70 0.31
CA GLU A 37 0.70 -11.08 0.46
C GLU A 37 1.48 -11.13 -0.84
N ILE A 38 2.21 -10.06 -1.14
CA ILE A 38 3.12 -9.98 -2.29
C ILE A 38 4.52 -9.75 -1.76
N LEU A 39 5.39 -10.72 -2.01
CA LEU A 39 6.80 -10.62 -1.68
C LEU A 39 7.55 -9.76 -2.71
N PRO A 40 8.65 -9.12 -2.31
CA PRO A 40 9.50 -8.40 -3.25
C PRO A 40 10.12 -9.37 -4.26
N SER A 41 10.20 -8.92 -5.51
CA SER A 41 10.80 -9.67 -6.61
C SER A 41 12.31 -9.77 -6.50
N ASN A 42 12.95 -8.86 -5.76
CA ASN A 42 14.38 -8.79 -5.57
C ASN A 42 14.76 -9.13 -4.11
N PRO A 43 16.01 -9.56 -3.87
CA PRO A 43 16.50 -9.79 -2.51
C PRO A 43 16.42 -8.53 -1.65
N LEU A 44 16.16 -8.70 -0.35
CA LEU A 44 16.03 -7.58 0.61
C LEU A 44 17.33 -6.78 0.83
N THR A 45 18.45 -7.24 0.29
CA THR A 45 19.74 -6.55 0.33
C THR A 45 19.91 -5.52 -0.79
N ASP A 46 19.12 -5.63 -1.85
CA ASP A 46 19.25 -4.79 -3.04
C ASP A 46 18.12 -3.75 -3.07
N THR A 47 18.47 -2.47 -3.16
CA THR A 47 17.50 -1.38 -3.24
C THR A 47 17.55 -0.80 -4.65
N PRO A 48 16.41 -0.58 -5.33
CA PRO A 48 15.05 -0.48 -4.78
C PRO A 48 14.27 -1.81 -4.70
N PHE A 49 13.30 -1.89 -3.78
CA PHE A 49 12.39 -3.04 -3.68
C PHE A 49 11.30 -3.00 -4.74
N HIS A 50 11.14 -4.10 -5.47
CA HIS A 50 10.20 -4.24 -6.57
C HIS A 50 9.03 -5.15 -6.21
N PHE A 51 7.82 -4.61 -6.21
CA PHE A 51 6.59 -5.38 -6.06
C PHE A 51 5.90 -5.53 -7.41
N LYS A 52 5.64 -6.77 -7.83
CA LYS A 52 4.97 -7.05 -9.10
C LYS A 52 3.62 -7.69 -8.82
N ILE A 53 2.56 -6.95 -9.14
CA ILE A 53 1.19 -7.46 -9.11
C ILE A 53 0.90 -8.05 -10.49
N HIS A 54 0.70 -9.37 -10.55
CA HIS A 54 0.34 -10.05 -11.79
C HIS A 54 -1.16 -9.89 -12.06
N SER A 55 -1.53 -9.82 -13.33
CA SER A 55 -2.93 -9.88 -13.73
C SER A 55 -3.53 -11.21 -13.29
N SER A 56 -4.71 -11.16 -12.68
CA SER A 56 -5.49 -12.33 -12.30
C SER A 56 -6.89 -12.24 -12.89
N GLU A 57 -7.64 -13.34 -12.90
CA GLU A 57 -9.05 -13.34 -13.30
C GLU A 57 -9.92 -12.50 -12.35
N ASN A 58 -9.48 -12.33 -11.10
CA ASN A 58 -10.18 -11.53 -10.10
C ASN A 58 -9.77 -10.06 -10.19
N PHE A 59 -10.75 -9.18 -9.95
CA PHE A 59 -10.51 -7.76 -9.79
C PHE A 59 -9.71 -7.47 -8.52
N ILE A 60 -8.71 -6.60 -8.64
CA ILE A 60 -7.86 -6.17 -7.53
C ILE A 60 -8.38 -4.83 -7.03
N ASP A 61 -8.87 -4.79 -5.79
CA ASP A 61 -9.23 -3.54 -5.11
C ASP A 61 -7.97 -2.93 -4.46
N LEU A 62 -7.45 -1.86 -5.07
CA LEU A 62 -6.27 -1.13 -4.58
C LEU A 62 -6.61 -0.05 -3.53
N SER A 63 -7.87 0.06 -3.10
CA SER A 63 -8.26 1.03 -2.07
C SER A 63 -7.65 0.73 -0.69
N LYS A 64 -7.27 -0.52 -0.44
CA LYS A 64 -6.64 -0.98 0.80
C LYS A 64 -5.40 -1.80 0.46
N CYS A 65 -4.27 -1.12 0.33
CA CYS A 65 -2.96 -1.74 0.17
C CYS A 65 -2.12 -1.40 1.41
N TYR A 66 -1.54 -2.42 2.02
CA TYR A 66 -0.70 -2.27 3.20
C TYR A 66 0.72 -2.70 2.87
N LEU A 67 1.69 -1.94 3.36
CA LEU A 67 3.10 -2.32 3.33
C LEU A 67 3.47 -2.75 4.75
N PHE A 68 3.79 -4.04 4.91
CA PHE A 68 4.21 -4.57 6.20
C PHE A 68 5.72 -4.39 6.35
N THR A 69 6.15 -3.76 7.44
CA THR A 69 7.57 -3.50 7.73
C THR A 69 7.89 -3.79 9.17
N GLU A 70 9.03 -4.43 9.39
CA GLU A 70 9.59 -4.66 10.72
C GLU A 70 10.92 -3.89 10.84
N PHE A 71 11.03 -3.07 11.88
CA PHE A 71 12.21 -2.24 12.12
C PHE A 71 12.95 -2.75 13.34
N ARG A 72 14.27 -2.83 13.22
CA ARG A 72 15.18 -3.06 14.35
C ARG A 72 16.29 -2.02 14.33
N ILE A 73 16.43 -1.29 15.43
CA ILE A 73 17.50 -0.33 15.61
C ILE A 73 18.75 -1.08 16.10
N ARG A 74 19.89 -0.85 15.45
CA ARG A 74 21.20 -1.41 15.81
C ARG A 74 22.25 -0.31 15.77
N LYS A 75 23.30 -0.45 16.58
CA LYS A 75 24.46 0.45 16.60
C LYS A 75 25.53 -0.07 15.63
N GLU A 76 26.30 0.82 15.02
CA GLU A 76 27.47 0.45 14.22
C GLU A 76 28.74 0.50 15.09
N ASN A 77 29.53 -0.57 15.07
CA ASN A 77 30.85 -0.60 15.72
C ASN A 77 31.91 0.13 14.89
N ALA A 78 33.11 0.34 15.46
CA ALA A 78 34.26 0.94 14.75
C ALA A 78 34.67 0.19 13.46
N ASN A 79 34.27 -1.07 13.32
CA ASN A 79 34.53 -1.91 12.14
C ASN A 79 33.36 -1.95 11.14
N GLY A 80 32.34 -1.10 11.31
CA GLY A 80 31.18 -1.03 10.42
C GLY A 80 30.15 -2.15 10.60
N GLN A 81 30.24 -2.94 11.68
CA GLN A 81 29.33 -4.06 11.92
C GLN A 81 28.17 -3.68 12.84
N PRO A 82 26.93 -4.14 12.55
CA PRO A 82 25.76 -3.85 13.36
C PRO A 82 25.75 -4.66 14.67
N VAL A 83 25.71 -3.98 15.81
CA VAL A 83 25.69 -4.55 17.17
C VAL A 83 24.43 -4.11 17.92
N ASN A 84 24.02 -4.91 18.91
CA ASN A 84 22.88 -4.59 19.76
C ASN A 84 23.17 -3.39 20.66
N ILE A 85 22.13 -2.59 20.86
CA ILE A 85 22.13 -1.46 21.79
C ILE A 85 22.20 -2.00 23.23
N THR A 86 23.04 -1.38 24.06
CA THR A 86 23.13 -1.70 25.49
C THR A 86 22.18 -0.83 26.31
N LEU A 87 21.89 -1.21 27.55
CA LEU A 87 20.87 -0.57 28.39
C LEU A 87 21.17 0.92 28.72
N ASP A 88 22.44 1.31 28.62
CA ASP A 88 22.91 2.66 28.97
C ASP A 88 22.85 3.66 27.79
N GLU A 89 22.50 3.19 26.59
CA GLU A 89 22.48 4.02 25.38
C GLU A 89 21.09 4.60 25.13
N ASN A 90 21.00 5.94 25.12
CA ASN A 90 19.74 6.64 24.86
C ASN A 90 19.48 6.72 23.35
N VAL A 91 18.66 5.81 22.82
CA VAL A 91 18.29 5.76 21.40
C VAL A 91 16.77 5.75 21.27
N ALA A 92 16.24 6.66 20.46
CA ALA A 92 14.81 6.75 20.15
C ALA A 92 14.60 6.93 18.63
N PRO A 93 13.54 6.36 18.05
CA PRO A 93 13.20 6.58 16.66
C PRO A 93 12.71 8.03 16.44
N ILE A 94 12.92 8.53 15.23
CA ILE A 94 12.28 9.78 14.79
C ILE A 94 10.78 9.58 14.59
N GLN A 95 10.04 10.70 14.59
CA GLN A 95 8.62 10.69 14.26
C GLN A 95 8.39 10.07 12.87
N MET A 96 7.37 9.21 12.77
CA MET A 96 6.94 8.58 11.51
C MET A 96 8.01 7.73 10.80
N ILE A 97 8.77 6.94 11.57
CA ILE A 97 9.77 6.01 11.02
C ILE A 97 9.23 5.10 9.89
N GLY A 98 7.96 4.71 9.97
CA GLY A 98 7.28 3.90 8.95
C GLY A 98 7.02 4.62 7.63
N ASN A 99 7.10 5.94 7.59
CA ASN A 99 6.92 6.73 6.36
C ASN A 99 8.26 7.28 5.85
N THR A 100 9.16 7.64 6.77
CA THR A 100 10.46 8.24 6.43
C THR A 100 11.47 7.26 5.87
N PHE A 101 11.27 5.95 6.03
CA PHE A 101 12.18 4.96 5.44
C PHE A 101 12.10 4.91 3.90
N ILE A 102 10.99 5.38 3.32
CA ILE A 102 10.78 5.39 1.87
C ILE A 102 11.43 6.66 1.29
N ASN A 103 12.50 6.47 0.52
CA ASN A 103 13.16 7.58 -0.19
C ASN A 103 12.39 7.99 -1.45
N ASN A 104 12.09 7.01 -2.30
CA ASN A 104 11.35 7.22 -3.56
C ASN A 104 10.37 6.06 -3.78
N MET A 105 9.17 6.39 -4.25
CA MET A 105 8.14 5.45 -4.66
C MET A 105 7.72 5.75 -6.09
N ARG A 106 7.78 4.74 -6.94
CA ARG A 106 7.34 4.78 -8.34
C ARG A 106 6.27 3.73 -8.57
N ILE A 107 5.21 4.11 -9.27
CA ILE A 107 4.12 3.21 -9.63
C ILE A 107 3.96 3.26 -11.14
N SER A 108 3.98 2.09 -11.77
CA SER A 108 3.74 1.93 -13.19
C SER A 108 2.60 0.95 -13.44
N ILE A 109 1.76 1.27 -14.41
CA ILE A 109 0.67 0.41 -14.89
C ILE A 109 0.95 0.14 -16.36
N ASN A 110 1.00 -1.13 -16.75
CA ASN A 110 1.28 -1.56 -18.13
C ASN A 110 2.54 -0.92 -18.74
N GLY A 111 3.60 -0.78 -17.94
CA GLY A 111 4.88 -0.18 -18.37
C GLY A 111 4.88 1.35 -18.45
N ARG A 112 3.75 2.02 -18.20
CA ARG A 112 3.66 3.47 -18.11
C ARG A 112 3.73 3.92 -16.66
N GLU A 113 4.69 4.78 -16.34
CA GLU A 113 4.77 5.43 -15.03
C GLU A 113 3.58 6.37 -14.84
N ILE A 114 2.81 6.14 -13.77
CA ILE A 114 1.64 6.95 -13.41
C ILE A 114 1.94 7.86 -12.21
N PHE A 115 2.90 7.48 -11.38
CA PHE A 115 3.23 8.20 -10.15
C PHE A 115 4.71 8.06 -9.82
N ASN A 116 5.31 9.17 -9.40
CA ASN A 116 6.69 9.23 -8.93
C ASN A 116 6.82 10.30 -7.86
N SER A 117 7.31 9.92 -6.69
CA SER A 117 7.51 10.84 -5.58
C SER A 117 8.84 11.60 -5.61
N ASN A 118 9.73 11.29 -6.56
CA ASN A 118 11.14 11.69 -6.54
C ASN A 118 11.83 11.36 -5.18
N SER A 119 12.97 11.96 -4.87
CA SER A 119 13.71 11.79 -3.60
C SER A 119 13.12 12.52 -2.38
N LEU A 120 11.88 13.03 -2.50
CA LEU A 120 11.25 13.88 -1.49
C LEU A 120 10.00 13.24 -0.86
N TYR A 121 9.88 11.92 -0.93
CA TYR A 121 8.71 11.22 -0.37
C TYR A 121 8.55 11.50 1.13
N ALA A 122 9.65 11.47 1.89
CA ALA A 122 9.64 11.77 3.32
C ALA A 122 8.97 13.12 3.63
N TYR A 123 9.30 14.19 2.90
CA TYR A 123 8.69 15.51 3.10
C TYR A 123 7.19 15.53 2.75
N LYS A 124 6.81 14.85 1.67
CA LYS A 124 5.41 14.75 1.26
C LYS A 124 4.53 14.13 2.37
N THR A 125 5.06 13.14 3.09
CA THR A 125 4.31 12.49 4.19
C THR A 125 4.07 13.43 5.36
N TYR A 126 5.02 14.31 5.66
CA TYR A 126 4.88 15.32 6.71
C TYR A 126 3.77 16.34 6.38
N PHE A 127 3.72 16.84 5.14
CA PHE A 127 2.72 17.83 4.73
C PHE A 127 1.31 17.26 4.53
N LEU A 128 1.17 16.02 4.05
CA LEU A 128 -0.15 15.38 3.92
C LEU A 128 -0.82 15.17 5.29
N MET A 129 -0.04 14.97 6.34
CA MET A 129 -0.54 14.80 7.70
C MET A 129 -1.17 16.09 8.25
N SER A 130 -0.58 17.26 8.00
CA SER A 130 -1.13 18.52 8.52
C SER A 130 -2.49 18.89 7.90
N SER A 131 -2.78 18.40 6.69
CA SER A 131 -4.09 18.57 6.05
C SER A 131 -5.19 17.64 6.60
N LEU A 132 -4.83 16.64 7.42
CA LEU A 132 -5.76 15.66 7.98
C LEU A 132 -6.21 16.01 9.42
N THR A 133 -5.78 17.17 9.94
CA THR A 133 -6.12 17.71 11.27
C THR A 133 -6.98 18.97 11.23
N LEU A 134 -7.85 19.13 10.21
CA LEU A 134 -8.90 20.15 10.15
C LEU A 134 -10.27 19.52 9.88
#